data_AF-A0A4R1WIU1-F1
#
_entry.id   AF-A0A4R1WIU1-F1
#
_cell.length_a   1.000
_cell.length_b   1.000
_cell.length_c   1.000
_cell.angle_alpha   90.00
_cell.angle_beta   90.00
_cell.angle_gamma   90.00
#
_symmetry.space_group_name_H-M   'P 1'
#
loop_
_entity.id
_entity.type
_entity.pdbx_description
1 polymer ?
#
loop_
_entity_poly.entity_id
_entity_poly.type
_entity_poly.pdbx_seq_one_letter_code
_entity_poly.pdbx_strand_id
1 'polypeptide(L)'
;MASYFDRLGEALPVLAKAPVEGLALDFTGPAAANLDALASVAGLRHKRLVAGVVNGRNIWINDLSRSLSTLATLMGIAGQVDVSSSCSLLHVPLDVAAEKDIDPEVLAWLAFARQKTAEIVTLTRGITEGTEAIEAELTANRAALEARAGSALTNRRDVRARVAAVTEDIHSPRVPGTPEIVSLLRKGLAAIPAERLWVNPDCGLKTRGWPEVRDSLQHLVDAAHEVRNDLPS
;
A
#
# COMPACT_ATOMS: atom_id res chain seq x y z
N MET A 1 -18.59 8.74 -11.60
CA MET A 1 -18.17 7.36 -11.25
C MET A 1 -16.98 7.44 -10.31
N ALA A 2 -16.85 6.55 -9.34
CA ALA A 2 -15.75 6.55 -8.40
C ALA A 2 -14.98 5.22 -8.42
N SER A 3 -13.65 5.30 -8.39
CA SER A 3 -12.74 4.15 -8.29
C SER A 3 -11.64 4.48 -7.30
N TYR A 4 -11.29 3.50 -6.47
CA TYR A 4 -10.35 3.63 -5.37
C TYR A 4 -9.38 2.44 -5.35
N PHE A 5 -8.33 2.52 -4.54
CA PHE A 5 -7.43 1.42 -4.17
C PHE A 5 -6.36 1.01 -5.19
N ASP A 6 -6.60 1.21 -6.49
CA ASP A 6 -5.63 0.86 -7.53
C ASP A 6 -5.79 1.75 -8.79
N ARG A 7 -4.88 1.57 -9.73
CA ARG A 7 -4.91 2.21 -11.04
C ARG A 7 -6.03 1.64 -11.92
N LEU A 8 -6.63 2.49 -12.73
CA LEU A 8 -7.69 2.08 -13.67
C LEU A 8 -7.18 1.30 -14.89
N GLY A 9 -5.89 1.42 -15.23
CA GLY A 9 -5.30 0.72 -16.37
C GLY A 9 -6.09 0.92 -17.67
N GLU A 10 -6.39 -0.18 -18.36
CA GLU A 10 -7.11 -0.18 -19.65
C GLU A 10 -8.54 0.37 -19.57
N ALA A 11 -9.15 0.45 -18.38
CA ALA A 11 -10.47 1.04 -18.22
C ALA A 11 -10.45 2.57 -18.36
N LEU A 12 -9.31 3.22 -18.13
CA LEU A 12 -9.23 4.68 -18.06
C LEU A 12 -9.66 5.39 -19.37
N PRO A 13 -9.20 5.00 -20.58
CA PRO A 13 -9.66 5.62 -21.82
C PRO A 13 -11.16 5.42 -22.10
N VAL A 14 -11.73 4.30 -21.65
CA VAL A 14 -13.17 4.01 -21.79
C VAL A 14 -13.98 4.94 -20.90
N LEU A 15 -13.56 5.06 -19.63
CA LEU A 15 -14.22 5.89 -18.63
C LEU A 15 -14.09 7.38 -18.92
N ALA A 16 -12.97 7.81 -19.49
CA ALA A 16 -12.79 9.19 -19.94
C ALA A 16 -13.74 9.59 -21.08
N LYS A 17 -14.19 8.62 -21.91
CA LYS A 17 -15.17 8.84 -22.98
C LYS A 17 -16.61 8.61 -22.54
N ALA A 18 -16.84 8.00 -21.38
CA ALA A 18 -18.17 7.69 -20.88
C ALA A 18 -19.01 8.97 -20.68
N PRO A 19 -20.34 8.92 -20.86
CA PRO A 19 -21.25 10.06 -20.68
C PRO A 19 -21.53 10.32 -19.19
N VAL A 20 -20.46 10.48 -18.41
CA VAL A 20 -20.51 10.85 -16.98
C VAL A 20 -19.94 12.25 -16.78
N GLU A 21 -20.48 12.98 -15.81
CA GLU A 21 -20.08 14.36 -15.49
C GLU A 21 -18.70 14.42 -14.81
N GLY A 22 -18.30 13.35 -14.10
CA GLY A 22 -17.03 13.32 -13.42
C GLY A 22 -16.54 11.94 -12.99
N LEU A 23 -15.25 11.90 -12.68
CA LEU A 23 -14.50 10.73 -12.24
C LEU A 23 -13.86 11.02 -10.89
N ALA A 24 -14.00 10.11 -9.92
CA ALA A 24 -13.24 10.14 -8.68
C ALA A 24 -12.16 9.05 -8.71
N LEU A 25 -10.91 9.44 -8.47
CA LEU A 25 -9.73 8.56 -8.60
C LEU A 25 -8.79 8.68 -7.40
N ASP A 26 -8.16 7.57 -7.05
CA ASP A 26 -7.11 7.49 -6.04
C ASP A 26 -5.74 7.87 -6.64
N PHE A 27 -5.01 8.75 -5.95
CA PHE A 27 -3.66 9.20 -6.32
C PHE A 27 -2.63 8.88 -5.22
N THR A 28 -2.95 7.96 -4.32
CA THR A 28 -2.10 7.56 -3.19
C THR A 28 -1.50 6.17 -3.38
N GLY A 29 -0.35 5.92 -2.74
CA GLY A 29 0.29 4.60 -2.78
C GLY A 29 0.52 4.09 -4.21
N PRO A 30 0.19 2.81 -4.53
CA PRO A 30 0.28 2.27 -5.89
C PRO A 30 -0.61 3.00 -6.91
N ALA A 31 -1.74 3.55 -6.49
CA ALA A 31 -2.69 4.24 -7.36
C ALA A 31 -2.17 5.61 -7.85
N ALA A 32 -1.06 6.13 -7.29
CA ALA A 32 -0.41 7.35 -7.78
C ALA A 32 -0.06 7.29 -9.28
N ALA A 33 0.16 6.08 -9.82
CA ALA A 33 0.39 5.85 -11.25
C ALA A 33 -0.81 6.26 -12.15
N ASN A 34 -2.00 6.52 -11.58
CA ASN A 34 -3.12 7.12 -12.31
C ASN A 34 -2.76 8.50 -12.88
N LEU A 35 -1.86 9.26 -12.26
CA LEU A 35 -1.48 10.59 -12.74
C LEU A 35 -0.86 10.52 -14.14
N ASP A 36 0.12 9.64 -14.33
CA ASP A 36 0.80 9.45 -15.62
C ASP A 36 -0.16 8.92 -16.69
N ALA A 37 -1.06 8.01 -16.29
CA ALA A 37 -2.06 7.47 -17.18
C ALA A 37 -3.05 8.56 -17.67
N LEU A 38 -3.45 9.48 -16.80
CA LEU A 38 -4.36 10.58 -17.15
C LEU A 38 -3.72 11.59 -18.10
N ALA A 39 -2.42 11.84 -17.99
CA ALA A 39 -1.70 12.73 -18.90
C ALA A 39 -1.77 12.24 -20.36
N SER A 40 -1.93 10.93 -20.56
CA SER A 40 -2.00 10.29 -21.88
C SER A 40 -3.43 10.13 -22.42
N VAL A 41 -4.45 10.55 -21.67
CA VAL A 41 -5.87 10.30 -22.01
C VAL A 41 -6.60 11.62 -22.34
N ALA A 42 -7.21 11.66 -23.52
CA ALA A 42 -8.08 12.77 -23.94
C ALA A 42 -9.50 12.65 -23.35
N GLY A 43 -10.22 13.76 -23.28
CA GLY A 43 -11.66 13.78 -22.92
C GLY A 43 -11.97 14.23 -21.48
N LEU A 44 -10.96 14.60 -20.70
CA LEU A 44 -11.13 15.05 -19.30
C LEU A 44 -11.33 16.57 -19.14
N ARG A 45 -11.01 17.36 -20.17
CA ARG A 45 -11.10 18.84 -20.15
C ARG A 45 -12.51 19.39 -19.88
N HIS A 46 -13.55 18.58 -20.05
CA HIS A 46 -14.94 18.95 -19.77
C HIS A 46 -15.54 18.20 -18.57
N LYS A 47 -14.73 17.40 -17.87
CA LYS A 47 -15.18 16.58 -16.75
C LYS A 47 -14.65 17.14 -15.43
N ARG A 48 -15.44 16.91 -14.38
CA ARG A 48 -15.01 17.07 -13.00
C ARG A 48 -14.14 15.88 -12.58
N LEU A 49 -12.99 16.16 -11.99
CA LEU A 49 -12.12 15.15 -11.41
C LEU A 49 -12.07 15.32 -9.89
N VAL A 50 -12.54 14.31 -9.17
CA VAL A 50 -12.42 14.26 -7.71
C VAL A 50 -11.12 13.54 -7.38
N ALA A 51 -10.12 14.28 -6.91
CA ALA A 51 -8.77 13.82 -6.69
C ALA A 51 -8.58 13.29 -5.26
N GLY A 52 -8.52 11.98 -5.12
CA GLY A 52 -8.24 11.28 -3.87
C GLY A 52 -6.76 11.33 -3.51
N VAL A 53 -6.30 12.46 -2.97
CA VAL A 53 -4.89 12.71 -2.60
C VAL A 53 -4.61 12.52 -1.10
N VAL A 54 -5.65 12.47 -0.27
CA VAL A 54 -5.52 12.20 1.18
C VAL A 54 -5.75 10.71 1.45
N ASN A 55 -4.76 10.01 2.00
CA ASN A 55 -4.82 8.56 2.14
C ASN A 55 -5.86 8.14 3.20
N GLY A 56 -6.94 7.48 2.78
CA GLY A 56 -8.01 6.98 3.65
C GLY A 56 -7.79 5.59 4.25
N ARG A 57 -6.62 4.97 4.04
CA ARG A 57 -6.28 3.59 4.46
C ARG A 57 -5.12 3.50 5.44
N ASN A 58 -4.42 4.59 5.70
CA ASN A 58 -3.37 4.63 6.72
C ASN A 58 -3.49 5.88 7.58
N ILE A 59 -2.75 5.87 8.68
CA ILE A 59 -2.85 6.87 9.74
C ILE A 59 -1.77 7.97 9.71
N TRP A 60 -0.91 8.02 8.70
CA TRP A 60 0.12 9.04 8.58
C TRP A 60 -0.48 10.36 8.08
N ILE A 61 0.11 11.47 8.53
CA ILE A 61 -0.14 12.81 7.95
C ILE A 61 0.13 12.82 6.44
N ASN A 62 -0.64 13.61 5.71
CA ASN A 62 -0.45 13.86 4.29
C ASN A 62 0.83 14.67 4.04
N ASP A 63 1.49 14.45 2.90
CA ASP A 63 2.47 15.39 2.37
C ASP A 63 1.75 16.44 1.53
N LEU A 64 1.45 17.59 2.14
CA LEU A 64 0.62 18.62 1.53
C LEU A 64 1.29 19.19 0.28
N SER A 65 2.62 19.35 0.29
CA SER A 65 3.37 19.89 -0.85
C SER A 65 3.32 18.96 -2.06
N ARG A 66 3.46 17.65 -1.82
CA ARG A 66 3.31 16.63 -2.87
C ARG A 66 1.88 16.54 -3.40
N SER A 67 0.89 16.61 -2.51
CA SER A 67 -0.52 16.59 -2.90
C SER A 67 -0.89 17.82 -3.75
N LEU A 68 -0.43 19.02 -3.37
CA LEU A 68 -0.60 20.24 -4.17
C LEU A 68 0.05 20.13 -5.56
N SER A 69 1.25 19.56 -5.65
CA SER A 69 1.92 19.33 -6.94
C SER A 69 1.10 18.40 -7.86
N THR A 70 0.49 17.36 -7.26
CA THR A 70 -0.42 16.46 -7.97
C THR A 70 -1.67 17.21 -8.44
N LEU A 71 -2.31 17.97 -7.56
CA LEU A 71 -3.51 18.75 -7.88
C LEU A 71 -3.25 19.78 -8.97
N ALA A 72 -2.11 20.49 -8.93
CA ALA A 72 -1.72 21.44 -9.98
C ALA A 72 -1.60 20.77 -11.35
N THR A 73 -1.02 19.57 -11.40
CA THR A 73 -0.96 18.77 -12.63
C THR A 73 -2.36 18.40 -13.12
N LEU A 74 -3.24 17.95 -12.22
CA LEU A 74 -4.61 17.58 -12.54
C LEU A 74 -5.45 18.77 -13.03
N MET A 75 -5.23 19.98 -12.51
CA MET A 75 -5.89 21.20 -12.96
C MET A 75 -5.52 21.57 -14.41
N GLY A 76 -4.34 21.16 -14.87
CA GLY A 76 -3.96 21.27 -16.29
C GLY A 76 -4.63 20.22 -17.19
N ILE A 77 -5.20 19.16 -16.62
CA ILE A 77 -5.75 18.01 -17.35
C ILE A 77 -7.29 18.01 -17.38
N ALA A 78 -7.93 18.29 -16.25
CA ALA A 78 -9.38 18.25 -16.09
C ALA A 78 -10.02 19.63 -16.23
N GLY A 79 -11.34 19.68 -16.48
CA GLY A 79 -12.08 20.95 -16.51
C GLY A 79 -12.28 21.55 -15.12
N GLN A 80 -12.46 20.69 -14.12
CA GLN A 80 -12.55 21.05 -12.71
C GLN A 80 -11.88 19.97 -11.87
N VAL A 81 -11.17 20.37 -10.81
CA VAL A 81 -10.57 19.45 -9.84
C VAL A 81 -11.13 19.75 -8.44
N ASP A 82 -11.65 18.73 -7.78
CA ASP A 82 -12.07 18.78 -6.38
C ASP A 82 -11.16 17.89 -5.53
N VAL A 83 -10.79 18.31 -4.33
CA VAL A 83 -9.94 17.52 -3.43
C VAL A 83 -10.79 16.52 -2.66
N SER A 84 -10.29 15.29 -2.49
CA SER A 84 -10.94 14.26 -1.68
C SER A 84 -9.92 13.32 -1.01
N SER A 85 -10.47 12.42 -0.19
CA SER A 85 -9.75 11.24 0.29
C SER A 85 -9.65 10.17 -0.81
N SER A 86 -8.62 9.33 -0.74
CA SER A 86 -8.39 8.24 -1.70
C SER A 86 -9.49 7.19 -1.69
N CYS A 87 -10.15 7.00 -0.55
CA CYS A 87 -11.28 6.11 -0.33
C CYS A 87 -12.05 6.58 0.90
N SER A 88 -13.09 5.84 1.29
CA SER A 88 -13.79 6.06 2.56
C SER A 88 -12.83 6.12 3.76
N LEU A 89 -13.04 7.08 4.66
CA LEU A 89 -12.30 7.20 5.92
C LEU A 89 -12.74 6.16 6.97
N LEU A 90 -13.67 5.26 6.66
CA LEU A 90 -14.05 4.13 7.52
C LEU A 90 -12.87 3.20 7.87
N HIS A 91 -11.78 3.25 7.12
CA HIS A 91 -10.61 2.40 7.31
C HIS A 91 -9.53 3.01 8.22
N VAL A 92 -9.78 4.19 8.79
CA VAL A 92 -8.88 4.82 9.77
C VAL A 92 -9.63 5.10 11.07
N PRO A 93 -8.94 5.22 12.21
CA PRO A 93 -9.59 5.61 13.46
C PRO A 93 -10.16 7.04 13.36
N LEU A 94 -10.95 7.44 14.35
CA LEU A 94 -11.75 8.67 14.27
C LEU A 94 -10.94 9.95 14.51
N ASP A 95 -10.17 10.00 15.60
CA ASP A 95 -9.54 11.24 16.07
C ASP A 95 -8.26 10.98 16.88
N VAL A 96 -7.14 11.58 16.44
CA VAL A 96 -5.84 11.47 17.12
C VAL A 96 -5.89 12.09 18.53
N ALA A 97 -6.74 13.10 18.77
CA ALA A 97 -6.83 13.77 20.06
C ALA A 97 -7.35 12.87 21.20
N ALA A 98 -7.92 11.71 20.87
CA ALA A 98 -8.36 10.72 21.86
C ALA A 98 -7.20 9.87 22.42
N GLU A 99 -6.05 9.85 21.73
CA GLU A 99 -4.90 9.03 22.10
C GLU A 99 -4.09 9.70 23.22
N LYS A 100 -3.91 8.98 24.34
CA LYS A 100 -3.22 9.50 25.54
C LYS A 100 -1.88 8.83 25.82
N ASP A 101 -1.69 7.63 25.29
CA ASP A 101 -0.56 6.75 25.63
C ASP A 101 0.50 6.67 24.51
N ILE A 102 0.34 7.46 23.45
CA ILE A 102 1.26 7.54 22.33
C ILE A 102 2.27 8.67 22.58
N ASP A 103 3.55 8.41 22.30
CA ASP A 103 4.61 9.40 22.34
C ASP A 103 4.23 10.66 21.53
N PRO A 104 4.30 11.87 22.10
CA PRO A 104 3.96 13.12 21.39
C PRO A 104 4.71 13.32 20.06
N GLU A 105 5.97 12.86 19.97
CA GLU A 105 6.75 12.93 18.73
C GLU A 105 6.07 12.09 17.62
N VAL A 106 5.62 10.88 17.97
CA VAL A 106 4.93 9.97 17.05
C VAL A 106 3.52 10.48 16.73
N LEU A 107 2.81 11.00 17.74
CA LEU A 107 1.45 11.53 17.60
C LEU A 107 1.39 12.64 16.55
N ALA A 108 2.42 13.50 16.49
CA ALA A 108 2.54 14.57 15.51
C ALA A 108 2.64 14.09 14.05
N TRP A 109 2.98 12.81 13.83
CA TRP A 109 3.05 12.20 12.51
C TRP A 109 1.77 11.52 12.07
N LEU A 110 0.74 11.50 12.94
CA LEU A 110 -0.52 10.82 12.70
C LEU A 110 -1.63 11.78 12.28
N ALA A 111 -2.48 11.29 11.37
CA ALA A 111 -3.74 11.89 10.98
C ALA A 111 -4.81 10.80 10.89
N PHE A 112 -5.85 10.91 11.71
CA PHE A 112 -7.04 10.05 11.71
C PHE A 112 -8.16 10.73 10.90
N ALA A 113 -9.38 10.20 10.90
CA ALA A 113 -10.46 10.71 10.04
C ALA A 113 -10.72 12.22 10.21
N ARG A 114 -10.72 12.73 11.45
CA ARG A 114 -10.88 14.17 11.72
C ARG A 114 -9.75 14.99 11.10
N GLN A 115 -8.50 14.60 11.35
CA GLN A 115 -7.32 15.30 10.83
C GLN A 115 -7.26 15.23 9.30
N LYS A 116 -7.59 14.09 8.70
CA LYS A 116 -7.67 13.92 7.23
C LYS A 116 -8.73 14.80 6.59
N THR A 117 -9.83 15.04 7.29
CA THR A 117 -10.84 16.00 6.82
C THR A 117 -10.27 17.42 6.82
N ALA A 118 -9.50 17.80 7.84
CA ALA A 118 -8.79 19.08 7.86
C ALA A 118 -7.76 19.18 6.73
N GLU A 119 -7.00 18.12 6.44
CA GLU A 119 -6.05 18.08 5.31
C GLU A 119 -6.75 18.33 3.96
N ILE A 120 -7.92 17.73 3.73
CA ILE A 120 -8.73 17.98 2.52
C ILE A 120 -9.13 19.46 2.44
N VAL A 121 -9.58 20.06 3.54
CA VAL A 121 -9.96 21.48 3.59
C VAL A 121 -8.75 22.37 3.30
N THR A 122 -7.60 22.12 3.93
CA THR A 122 -6.36 22.87 3.70
C THR A 122 -5.92 22.78 2.24
N LEU A 123 -5.90 21.58 1.64
CA LEU A 123 -5.55 21.40 0.23
C LEU A 123 -6.54 22.10 -0.71
N THR A 124 -7.84 22.05 -0.38
CA THR A 124 -8.88 22.76 -1.15
C THR A 124 -8.60 24.26 -1.12
N ARG A 125 -8.36 24.84 0.06
CA ARG A 125 -7.96 26.24 0.19
C ARG A 125 -6.70 26.55 -0.61
N GLY A 126 -5.69 25.68 -0.57
CA GLY A 126 -4.46 25.86 -1.33
C GLY A 126 -4.67 25.99 -2.84
N ILE A 127 -5.61 25.24 -3.43
CA ILE A 127 -5.89 25.31 -4.88
C ILE A 127 -6.90 26.41 -5.25
N THR A 128 -7.71 26.90 -4.31
CA THR A 128 -8.73 27.94 -4.57
C THR A 128 -8.28 29.34 -4.18
N GLU A 129 -7.57 29.48 -3.07
CA GLU A 129 -7.13 30.75 -2.46
C GLU A 129 -5.63 31.01 -2.68
N GLY A 130 -4.87 30.00 -3.15
CA GLY A 130 -3.42 30.08 -3.32
C GLY A 130 -2.65 29.47 -2.15
N THR A 131 -1.39 29.08 -2.40
CA THR A 131 -0.55 28.44 -1.38
C THR A 131 -0.17 29.39 -0.25
N GLU A 132 -0.13 30.69 -0.51
CA GLU A 132 0.13 31.73 0.49
C GLU A 132 -0.95 31.74 1.59
N ALA A 133 -2.19 31.38 1.25
CA ALA A 133 -3.30 31.32 2.20
C ALA A 133 -3.17 30.17 3.23
N ILE A 134 -2.29 29.21 2.95
CA ILE A 134 -2.06 28.00 3.77
C ILE A 134 -0.58 27.82 4.16
N GLU A 135 0.22 28.88 4.07
CA GLU A 135 1.68 28.81 4.28
C GLU A 135 2.06 28.30 5.68
N ALA A 136 1.27 28.67 6.69
CA ALA A 136 1.48 28.20 8.06
C ALA A 136 1.27 26.68 8.17
N GLU A 137 0.20 26.16 7.57
CA GLU A 137 -0.10 24.73 7.52
C GLU A 137 0.97 23.96 6.73
N LEU A 138 1.44 24.52 5.60
CA LEU A 138 2.52 23.92 4.80
C LEU A 138 3.84 23.86 5.57
N THR A 139 4.19 24.94 6.28
CA THR A 139 5.39 25.00 7.11
C THR A 139 5.34 23.97 8.24
N ALA A 140 4.23 23.89 8.97
CA ALA A 140 4.05 22.93 10.05
C ALA A 140 4.08 21.48 9.55
N ASN A 141 3.42 21.21 8.41
CA ASN A 141 3.42 19.88 7.79
C ASN A 141 4.83 19.44 7.36
N ARG A 142 5.58 20.34 6.70
CA ARG A 142 6.97 20.07 6.28
C ARG A 142 7.86 19.74 7.48
N ALA A 143 7.77 20.54 8.55
CA ALA A 143 8.53 20.30 9.77
C ALA A 143 8.21 18.93 10.40
N ALA A 144 6.93 18.52 10.44
CA ALA A 144 6.54 17.20 10.96
C ALA A 144 7.07 16.04 10.11
N LEU A 145 7.05 16.18 8.78
CA LEU A 145 7.60 15.18 7.86
C LEU A 145 9.13 15.06 7.99
N GLU A 146 9.83 16.19 8.09
CA GLU A 146 11.29 16.23 8.29
C GLU A 146 11.68 15.62 9.64
N ALA A 147 10.95 15.95 10.72
CA ALA A 147 11.17 15.37 12.04
C ALA A 147 11.03 13.83 11.99
N ARG A 148 9.98 13.31 11.36
CA ARG A 148 9.80 11.87 11.17
C ARG A 148 10.92 11.23 10.35
N ALA A 149 11.32 11.88 9.26
CA ALA A 149 12.35 11.38 8.37
C ALA A 149 13.74 11.32 9.05
N GLY A 150 14.02 12.24 9.97
CA GLY A 150 15.26 12.30 10.74
C GLY A 150 15.24 11.54 12.07
N SER A 151 14.08 11.10 12.56
CA SER A 151 13.95 10.50 13.88
C SER A 151 14.75 9.20 14.03
N ALA A 152 15.33 9.00 15.22
CA ALA A 152 15.99 7.75 15.58
C ALA A 152 14.99 6.59 15.71
N LEU A 153 13.70 6.87 15.95
CA LEU A 153 12.63 5.88 16.03
C LEU A 153 12.39 5.20 14.68
N THR A 154 12.53 5.93 13.58
CA THR A 154 12.33 5.43 12.21
C THR A 154 13.65 4.94 11.57
N ASN A 155 14.80 5.38 12.06
CA ASN A 155 16.11 5.12 11.47
C ASN A 155 17.06 4.33 12.38
N ARG A 156 16.92 3.02 12.38
CA ARG A 156 17.82 2.10 13.10
C ARG A 156 18.96 1.58 12.24
N ARG A 157 20.18 2.05 12.51
CA ARG A 157 21.39 1.67 11.75
C ARG A 157 21.68 0.17 11.83
N ASP A 158 21.47 -0.43 13.00
CA ASP A 158 21.69 -1.85 13.23
C ASP A 158 20.71 -2.73 12.42
N VAL A 159 19.43 -2.33 12.35
CA VAL A 159 18.43 -3.00 11.52
C VAL A 159 18.78 -2.86 10.04
N ARG A 160 19.18 -1.67 9.57
CA ARG A 160 19.60 -1.45 8.18
C ARG A 160 20.81 -2.32 7.81
N ALA A 161 21.81 -2.40 8.68
CA ALA A 161 22.97 -3.26 8.48
C ALA A 161 22.58 -4.74 8.39
N ARG A 162 21.65 -5.19 9.26
CA ARG A 162 21.14 -6.56 9.23
C ARG A 162 20.37 -6.88 7.94
N VAL A 163 19.54 -5.94 7.46
CA VAL A 163 18.83 -6.10 6.18
C VAL A 163 19.81 -6.14 5.00
N ALA A 164 20.83 -5.29 4.98
CA ALA A 164 21.86 -5.29 3.93
C ALA A 164 22.70 -6.57 3.88
N ALA A 165 22.82 -7.28 5.01
CA ALA A 165 23.51 -8.57 5.10
C ALA A 165 22.63 -9.76 4.68
N VAL A 166 21.34 -9.55 4.36
CA VAL A 166 20.47 -10.60 3.82
C VAL A 166 20.90 -10.90 2.38
N THR A 167 21.48 -12.07 2.18
CA THR A 167 22.00 -12.55 0.89
C THR A 167 21.12 -13.61 0.25
N GLU A 168 20.43 -14.43 1.06
CA GLU A 168 19.40 -15.37 0.61
C GLU A 168 18.03 -14.91 1.10
N ASP A 169 17.12 -14.66 0.15
CA ASP A 169 15.72 -14.42 0.42
C ASP A 169 15.05 -15.77 0.76
N ILE A 170 14.16 -15.81 1.75
CA ILE A 170 13.28 -16.97 1.97
C ILE A 170 12.31 -17.18 0.77
N HIS A 171 12.15 -16.17 -0.08
CA HIS A 171 11.51 -16.23 -1.40
C HIS A 171 12.49 -16.47 -2.56
N SER A 172 13.74 -16.84 -2.25
CA SER A 172 14.69 -17.35 -3.25
C SER A 172 13.99 -18.43 -4.10
N PRO A 173 14.24 -18.47 -5.42
CA PRO A 173 13.64 -19.46 -6.32
C PRO A 173 14.07 -20.90 -6.01
N ARG A 174 14.83 -21.11 -4.93
CA ARG A 174 15.11 -22.44 -4.39
C ARG A 174 13.81 -23.19 -4.11
N VAL A 175 13.57 -24.21 -4.92
CA VAL A 175 12.56 -25.23 -4.68
C VAL A 175 13.25 -26.39 -3.94
N PRO A 176 12.91 -26.67 -2.68
CA PRO A 176 13.42 -27.85 -1.99
C PRO A 176 13.06 -29.11 -2.78
N GLY A 177 14.01 -30.04 -2.91
CA GLY A 177 13.74 -31.33 -3.54
C GLY A 177 12.93 -32.26 -2.63
N THR A 178 12.28 -33.26 -3.21
CA THR A 178 11.52 -34.30 -2.48
C THR A 178 12.29 -34.89 -1.28
N PRO A 179 13.59 -35.27 -1.38
CA PRO A 179 14.31 -35.85 -0.25
C PRO A 179 14.47 -34.90 0.94
N GLU A 180 14.63 -33.60 0.67
CA GLU A 180 14.73 -32.56 1.71
C GLU A 180 13.40 -32.43 2.45
N ILE A 181 12.29 -32.43 1.71
CA ILE A 181 10.93 -32.35 2.28
C ILE A 181 10.61 -33.61 3.10
N VAL A 182 10.97 -34.81 2.62
CA VAL A 182 10.81 -36.07 3.37
C VAL A 182 11.58 -36.03 4.69
N SER A 183 12.82 -35.55 4.68
CA SER A 183 13.63 -35.42 5.88
C SER A 183 12.97 -34.48 6.91
N LEU A 184 12.40 -33.36 6.46
CA LEU A 184 11.69 -32.42 7.34
C LEU A 184 10.39 -33.03 7.89
N LEU A 185 9.64 -33.76 7.06
CA LEU A 185 8.42 -34.45 7.47
C LEU A 185 8.69 -35.51 8.53
N ARG A 186 9.70 -36.36 8.33
CA ARG A 186 10.10 -37.39 9.31
C ARG A 186 10.55 -36.76 10.62
N LYS A 187 11.25 -35.62 10.57
CA LYS A 187 11.60 -34.85 11.77
C LYS A 187 10.36 -34.31 12.49
N GLY A 188 9.35 -33.84 11.75
CA GLY A 188 8.06 -33.43 12.31
C GLY A 188 7.32 -34.58 12.99
N LEU A 189 7.28 -35.76 12.35
CA LEU A 189 6.65 -36.97 12.89
C LEU A 189 7.31 -37.48 14.18
N ALA A 190 8.58 -37.15 14.44
CA ALA A 190 9.23 -37.47 15.71
C ALA A 190 8.64 -36.69 16.90
N ALA A 191 7.93 -35.58 16.66
CA ALA A 191 7.38 -34.70 17.69
C ALA A 191 5.85 -34.54 17.62
N ILE A 192 5.24 -34.77 16.46
CA ILE A 192 3.82 -34.52 16.19
C ILE A 192 3.20 -35.83 15.67
N PRO A 193 2.11 -36.32 16.30
CA PRO A 193 1.37 -37.49 15.79
C PRO A 193 0.96 -37.30 14.34
N ALA A 194 1.02 -38.37 13.54
CA ALA A 194 0.82 -38.31 12.09
C ALA A 194 -0.54 -37.71 11.70
N GLU A 195 -1.59 -37.99 12.46
CA GLU A 195 -2.94 -37.46 12.27
C GLU A 195 -3.06 -35.95 12.53
N ARG A 196 -2.03 -35.32 13.12
CA ARG A 196 -1.96 -33.89 13.41
C ARG A 196 -0.90 -33.15 12.60
N LEU A 197 -0.07 -33.87 11.85
CA LEU A 197 0.97 -33.27 11.02
C LEU A 197 0.42 -33.00 9.61
N TRP A 198 0.37 -31.73 9.23
CA TRP A 198 -0.05 -31.28 7.91
C TRP A 198 1.02 -30.35 7.34
N VAL A 199 1.20 -30.39 6.02
CA VAL A 199 2.14 -29.51 5.30
C VAL A 199 1.34 -28.54 4.46
N ASN A 200 1.63 -27.25 4.63
CA ASN A 200 1.00 -26.18 3.87
C ASN A 200 2.00 -25.60 2.87
N PRO A 201 1.67 -25.54 1.56
CA PRO A 201 2.58 -24.98 0.56
C PRO A 201 2.58 -23.44 0.48
N ASP A 202 1.72 -22.73 1.22
CA ASP A 202 1.33 -21.34 0.93
C ASP A 202 2.46 -20.28 0.95
N CYS A 203 3.48 -20.42 1.79
CA CYS A 203 4.44 -19.34 2.06
C CYS A 203 5.28 -18.89 0.83
N GLY A 204 5.41 -19.73 -0.20
CA GLY A 204 6.20 -19.42 -1.40
C GLY A 204 5.41 -19.32 -2.70
N LEU A 205 4.15 -19.80 -2.75
CA LEU A 205 3.42 -19.89 -4.02
C LEU A 205 2.97 -18.53 -4.55
N LYS A 206 2.73 -17.56 -3.67
CA LYS A 206 2.22 -16.22 -4.04
C LYS A 206 3.30 -15.30 -4.61
N THR A 207 4.57 -15.65 -4.46
CA THR A 207 5.73 -14.80 -4.77
C THR A 207 6.65 -15.43 -5.82
N ARG A 208 6.36 -16.65 -6.29
CA ARG A 208 7.15 -17.42 -7.25
C ARG A 208 6.57 -17.40 -8.67
N GLY A 209 7.42 -17.67 -9.66
CA GLY A 209 7.00 -17.94 -11.03
C GLY A 209 6.28 -19.29 -11.16
N TRP A 210 5.53 -19.47 -12.25
CA TRP A 210 4.75 -20.69 -12.50
C TRP A 210 5.59 -21.99 -12.53
N PRO A 211 6.80 -22.03 -13.12
CA PRO A 211 7.64 -23.23 -13.06
C PRO A 211 8.00 -23.62 -11.63
N GLU A 212 8.42 -22.66 -10.81
CA GLU A 212 8.83 -22.90 -9.42
C GLU A 212 7.65 -23.29 -8.53
N VAL A 213 6.47 -22.72 -8.79
CA VAL A 213 5.19 -23.12 -8.14
C VAL A 213 4.89 -24.59 -8.44
N ARG A 214 4.99 -24.99 -9.70
CA ARG A 214 4.68 -26.36 -10.13
C ARG A 214 5.65 -27.38 -9.51
N ASP A 215 6.94 -27.11 -9.58
CA ASP A 215 7.96 -28.02 -9.04
C ASP A 215 7.84 -28.13 -7.52
N SER A 216 7.58 -27.01 -6.83
CA SER A 216 7.38 -27.01 -5.38
C SER A 216 6.17 -27.81 -4.94
N LEU A 217 5.05 -27.74 -5.68
CA LEU A 217 3.86 -28.54 -5.39
C LEU A 217 4.11 -30.02 -5.67
N GLN A 218 4.79 -30.34 -6.78
CA GLN A 218 5.11 -31.71 -7.15
C GLN A 218 5.99 -32.39 -6.08
N HIS A 219 7.11 -31.77 -5.71
CA HIS A 219 8.01 -32.33 -4.69
C HIS A 219 7.32 -32.51 -3.33
N LEU A 220 6.41 -31.60 -2.96
CA LEU A 220 5.68 -31.65 -1.69
C LEU A 220 4.65 -32.77 -1.67
N VAL A 221 3.94 -32.98 -2.78
CA VAL A 221 2.99 -34.09 -2.95
C VAL A 221 3.74 -35.43 -2.95
N ASP A 222 4.83 -35.54 -3.69
CA ASP A 222 5.64 -36.76 -3.75
C ASP A 222 6.21 -37.13 -2.37
N ALA A 223 6.73 -36.15 -1.64
CA ALA A 223 7.24 -36.35 -0.29
C ALA A 223 6.13 -36.78 0.69
N ALA A 224 4.94 -36.18 0.58
CA ALA A 224 3.79 -36.56 1.40
C ALA A 224 3.31 -37.99 1.08
N HIS A 225 3.34 -38.42 -0.18
CA HIS A 225 3.03 -39.80 -0.55
C HIS A 225 4.06 -40.78 0.00
N GLU A 226 5.36 -40.48 -0.16
CA GLU A 226 6.45 -41.31 0.35
C GLU A 226 6.30 -41.51 1.87
N VAL A 227 6.19 -40.42 2.63
CA VAL A 227 6.07 -40.51 4.09
C VAL A 227 4.80 -41.23 4.53
N ARG A 228 3.67 -41.06 3.83
CA ARG A 228 2.43 -41.78 4.17
C ARG A 228 2.52 -43.28 3.94
N ASN A 229 3.26 -43.73 2.93
CA ASN A 229 3.45 -45.16 2.68
C ASN A 229 4.27 -45.86 3.79
N ASP A 230 5.10 -45.10 4.50
CA ASP A 230 5.92 -45.60 5.62
C ASP A 230 5.16 -45.61 6.96
N LEU A 231 3.98 -44.99 7.03
CA LEU A 231 3.20 -44.94 8.26
C LEU A 231 2.43 -46.26 8.46
N PRO A 232 2.40 -46.81 9.69
CA PRO A 232 1.58 -47.98 9.99
C PRO A 232 0.10 -47.64 9.78
N SER A 233 -0.61 -48.54 9.09
CA SER A 233 -2.05 -48.49 8.83
C SER A 233 -2.90 -48.61 10.09
#